data_AF-A0AB35XFU6-F1
#
_entry.id   AF-A0AB35XFU6-F1
#
_cell.length_a   1.000
_cell.length_b   1.000
_cell.length_c   1.000
_cell.angle_alpha   90.00
_cell.angle_beta   90.00
_cell.angle_gamma   90.00
#
_symmetry.space_group_name_H-M   'P 1'
#
loop_
_entity.id
_entity.type
_entity.pdbx_description
1 polymer ?
#
loop_
_entity_poly.entity_id
_entity_poly.type
_entity_poly.pdbx_seq_one_letter_code
_entity_poly.pdbx_strand_id
1 'polypeptide(L)'
;MTHLKLTPAEEKRLADAFVAQALAMGLKGNKTLPKAVKQQVRERVLRAIQDEREARRAQEMRREKYEAAETTFTWQPQRRR
;
A
#
# COMPACT_ATOMS: atom_id res chain seq x y z
N MET A 1 11.86 -10.26 8.27
CA MET A 1 10.52 -9.69 8.05
C MET A 1 10.02 -9.14 9.38
N THR A 2 10.16 -7.83 9.59
CA THR A 2 9.68 -7.16 10.80
C THR A 2 8.17 -7.40 10.95
N HIS A 3 7.75 -7.85 12.13
CA HIS A 3 6.35 -8.07 12.49
C HIS A 3 5.58 -6.73 12.51
N LEU A 4 5.26 -6.19 11.34
CA LEU A 4 4.37 -5.05 11.22
C LEU A 4 3.00 -5.48 11.70
N LYS A 5 2.46 -4.76 12.69
CA LYS A 5 1.07 -4.92 13.12
C LYS A 5 0.18 -4.58 11.93
N LEU A 6 -0.53 -5.59 11.44
CA LEU A 6 -1.53 -5.42 10.39
C LEU A 6 -2.74 -4.72 11.00
N THR A 7 -3.29 -3.77 10.27
CA THR A 7 -4.61 -3.20 10.61
C THR A 7 -5.70 -4.22 10.29
N PRO A 8 -6.89 -4.14 10.91
CA PRO A 8 -8.00 -5.06 10.61
C PRO A 8 -8.37 -5.11 9.12
N ALA A 9 -8.21 -3.98 8.40
CA ALA A 9 -8.44 -3.92 6.96
C ALA A 9 -7.38 -4.72 6.17
N GLU A 10 -6.12 -4.66 6.58
CA GLU A 10 -5.03 -5.42 5.96
C GLU A 10 -5.14 -6.92 6.27
N GLU A 11 -5.61 -7.30 7.46
CA GLU A 11 -5.91 -8.68 7.81
C GLU A 11 -7.05 -9.24 6.95
N LYS A 12 -8.10 -8.44 6.71
CA LYS A 12 -9.18 -8.81 5.78
C LYS A 12 -8.66 -9.02 4.36
N ARG A 13 -7.80 -8.12 3.86
CA ARG A 13 -7.16 -8.28 2.54
C ARG A 13 -6.32 -9.56 2.43
N LEU A 14 -5.60 -9.92 3.50
CA LEU A 14 -4.88 -11.18 3.57
C LEU A 14 -5.82 -12.40 3.51
N ALA A 15 -6.92 -12.36 4.26
CA ALA A 15 -7.93 -13.42 4.23
C ALA A 15 -8.58 -13.56 2.85
N ASP A 16 -8.98 -12.45 2.23
CA ASP A 16 -9.57 -12.41 0.90
C ASP A 16 -8.60 -12.96 -0.16
N ALA A 17 -7.31 -12.62 -0.06
CA ALA A 17 -6.28 -13.15 -0.95
C ALA A 17 -6.09 -14.68 -0.80
N PHE A 18 -6.20 -15.21 0.42
CA PHE A 18 -6.19 -16.67 0.61
C PHE A 18 -7.41 -17.34 0.00
N VAL A 19 -8.61 -16.75 0.14
CA VAL A 19 -9.83 -17.27 -0.48
C VAL A 19 -9.72 -17.24 -2.00
N ALA A 20 -9.27 -16.12 -2.57
CA ALA A 20 -9.05 -15.99 -4.01
C ALA A 20 -8.04 -17.03 -4.54
N GLN A 21 -6.94 -17.26 -3.83
CA GLN A 21 -5.96 -18.27 -4.22
C GLN A 21 -6.54 -19.69 -4.12
N ALA A 22 -7.32 -20.00 -3.07
CA ALA A 22 -7.96 -21.29 -2.92
C ALA A 22 -8.95 -21.56 -4.06
N LEU A 23 -9.73 -20.54 -4.45
CA LEU A 23 -10.62 -20.59 -5.62
C LEU A 23 -9.83 -20.81 -6.92
N ALA A 24 -8.73 -20.08 -7.13
CA ALA A 24 -7.89 -20.22 -8.31
C ALA A 24 -7.27 -21.62 -8.45
N MET A 25 -6.98 -22.28 -7.34
CA MET A 25 -6.49 -23.66 -7.31
C MET A 25 -7.61 -24.71 -7.40
N GLY A 26 -8.88 -24.30 -7.49
CA GLY A 26 -10.01 -25.21 -7.53
C GLY A 26 -10.23 -26.01 -6.24
N LEU A 27 -9.68 -25.53 -5.11
CA LEU A 27 -9.83 -26.17 -3.81
C LEU A 27 -11.26 -25.94 -3.29
N LYS A 28 -12.17 -26.85 -3.64
CA LYS A 28 -13.56 -26.86 -3.13
C LYS A 28 -13.63 -27.59 -1.78
N GLY A 29 -14.12 -26.87 -0.76
CA GLY A 29 -14.54 -27.40 0.54
C GLY A 29 -13.40 -27.82 1.48
N ASN A 30 -13.32 -27.18 2.67
CA ASN A 30 -12.44 -27.46 3.82
C ASN A 30 -10.93 -27.75 3.57
N LYS A 31 -10.46 -27.74 2.32
CA LYS A 31 -9.06 -27.91 1.96
C LYS A 31 -8.34 -26.61 2.19
N THR A 32 -7.52 -26.61 3.23
CA THR A 32 -6.61 -25.51 3.51
C THR A 32 -5.55 -25.43 2.42
N LEU A 33 -5.11 -24.19 2.12
CA LEU A 33 -3.99 -23.98 1.20
C LEU A 33 -2.75 -24.73 1.70
N PRO A 34 -1.98 -25.37 0.80
CA PRO A 34 -0.68 -25.92 1.15
C PRO A 34 0.19 -24.86 1.84
N LYS A 35 0.95 -25.25 2.87
CA LYS A 35 1.74 -24.32 3.70
C LYS A 35 2.66 -23.41 2.89
N ALA A 36 3.30 -23.96 1.85
CA ALA A 36 4.16 -23.22 0.93
C ALA A 36 3.38 -22.14 0.15
N VAL A 37 2.21 -22.48 -0.40
CA VAL A 37 1.35 -21.53 -1.11
C VAL A 37 0.85 -20.45 -0.17
N LYS A 38 0.47 -20.82 1.06
CA LYS A 38 0.04 -19.86 2.09
C LYS A 38 1.16 -18.86 2.44
N GLN A 39 2.42 -19.32 2.51
CA GLN A 39 3.57 -18.43 2.73
C GLN A 39 3.76 -17.47 1.54
N GLN A 40 3.74 -17.98 0.30
CA GLN A 40 3.89 -17.15 -0.89
C GLN A 40 2.80 -16.08 -1.01
N VAL A 41 1.53 -16.45 -0.81
CA VAL A 41 0.42 -15.49 -0.84
C VAL A 41 0.59 -14.44 0.25
N ARG A 42 0.99 -14.85 1.46
CA ARG A 42 1.22 -13.92 2.57
C ARG A 42 2.34 -12.92 2.24
N GLU A 43 3.47 -13.39 1.73
CA GLU A 43 4.59 -12.51 1.36
C GLU A 43 4.21 -11.53 0.25
N ARG A 44 3.49 -12.00 -0.77
CA ARG A 44 3.02 -11.16 -1.87
C ARG A 44 2.11 -10.03 -1.38
N VAL A 45 1.15 -10.36 -0.52
CA VAL A 45 0.20 -9.38 0.02
C VAL A 45 0.91 -8.40 0.97
N LEU A 46 1.83 -8.90 1.80
CA LEU A 46 2.60 -8.03 2.70
C LEU A 46 3.48 -7.04 1.92
N ARG A 47 4.12 -7.48 0.83
CA ARG A 47 4.87 -6.57 -0.06
C ARG A 47 3.95 -5.54 -0.69
N ALA A 48 2.81 -5.94 -1.24
CA ALA A 48 1.85 -5.02 -1.84
C ALA A 48 1.36 -3.94 -0.85
N ILE A 49 1.13 -4.31 0.42
CA ILE A 49 0.77 -3.36 1.48
C ILE A 49 1.91 -2.37 1.76
N GLN A 50 3.16 -2.86 1.80
CA GLN A 50 4.33 -2.00 2.00
C GLN A 50 4.49 -1.01 0.84
N ASP A 51 4.38 -1.50 -0.40
CA ASP A 51 4.46 -0.68 -1.61
C ASP A 51 3.36 0.39 -1.62
N GLU A 52 2.12 0.05 -1.23
CA GLU A 52 1.01 1.01 -1.12
C GLU A 52 1.27 2.08 -0.06
N ARG A 53 1.83 1.69 1.10
CA ARG A 53 2.22 2.64 2.16
C ARG A 53 3.35 3.56 1.71
N GLU A 54 4.31 3.07 0.94
CA GLU A 54 5.39 3.87 0.36
C GLU A 54 4.88 4.82 -0.71
N ALA A 55 4.00 4.35 -1.60
CA ALA A 55 3.35 5.18 -2.60
C ALA A 55 2.54 6.29 -1.96
N ARG A 56 1.80 6.01 -0.88
CA ARG A 56 1.03 7.01 -0.14
C ARG A 56 1.93 8.07 0.50
N ARG A 57 3.01 7.66 1.16
CA ARG A 57 4.02 8.58 1.70
C ARG A 57 4.66 9.43 0.60
N ALA A 58 4.98 8.85 -0.55
CA ALA A 58 5.53 9.58 -1.67
C ALA A 58 4.54 10.60 -2.26
N GLN A 59 3.25 10.29 -2.27
CA GLN A 59 2.20 11.23 -2.69
C GLN A 59 2.03 12.38 -1.69
N GLU A 60 2.04 12.10 -0.39
CA GLU A 60 1.98 13.13 0.66
C GLU A 60 3.19 14.08 0.56
N MET A 61 4.40 13.54 0.45
CA MET A 61 5.62 14.34 0.25
C MET A 61 5.60 15.16 -1.05
N ARG A 62 4.95 14.67 -2.11
CA ARG A 62 4.75 15.45 -3.34
C ARG A 62 3.78 16.59 -3.09
N ARG A 63 2.65 16.33 -2.43
CA ARG A 63 1.63 17.31 -2.13
C ARG A 63 2.17 18.45 -1.25
N GLU A 64 2.92 18.12 -0.19
CA GLU A 64 3.59 19.11 0.66
C GLU A 64 4.55 20.02 -0.12
N LYS A 65 5.29 19.45 -1.09
CA LYS A 65 6.18 20.24 -1.95
C LYS A 65 5.43 21.19 -2.88
N TYR A 66 4.28 20.76 -3.42
CA TYR A 66 3.44 21.62 -4.25
C TYR A 66 2.75 22.73 -3.42
N GLU A 67 2.20 22.39 -2.26
CA GLU A 67 1.58 23.38 -1.36
C GLU A 67 2.62 24.42 -0.87
N ALA A 68 3.86 24.01 -0.57
CA ALA A 68 4.96 24.93 -0.23
C ALA A 68 5.40 25.83 -1.39
N ALA A 69 5.30 25.36 -2.64
CA ALA A 69 5.63 26.16 -3.82
C ALA A 69 4.55 27.21 -4.11
N GLU A 70 3.27 26.89 -3.90
CA GLU A 70 2.16 27.85 -4.07
C GLU A 70 2.17 28.98 -3.03
N THR A 71 2.74 28.73 -1.84
CA THR A 71 2.85 29.78 -0.80
C THR A 71 3.95 30.81 -1.09
N THR A 72 4.76 30.62 -2.13
CA THR A 72 5.88 31.52 -2.46
C THR A 72 5.63 32.28 -3.76
N PHE A 73 4.46 32.90 -3.91
CA PHE A 73 4.27 33.93 -4.93
C PHE A 73 4.67 35.31 -4.37
N THR A 74 5.96 35.63 -4.42
CA THR A 74 6.47 36.96 -4.06
C THR A 74 6.42 37.88 -5.26
N TRP A 75 5.27 38.54 -5.46
CA TRP A 75 5.18 39.63 -6.43
C TRP A 75 6.08 40.81 -5.98
N GLN A 76 7.14 41.09 -6.73
CA GLN A 76 7.94 42.29 -6.52
C GLN A 76 7.53 43.38 -7.52
N PRO A 77 7.02 44.54 -7.06
CA PRO A 77 6.76 45.66 -7.96
C PRO A 77 8.08 46.16 -8.56
N GLN A 78 8.18 46.11 -9.89
CA GLN A 78 9.25 46.75 -10.64
C GLN A 78 9.19 48.26 -10.39
N ARG A 79 10.00 48.77 -9.46
CA ARG A 79 10.15 50.21 -9.21
C ARG A 79 10.74 50.86 -10.46
N ARG A 80 9.89 51.49 -11.28
CA ARG A 80 10.33 52.34 -12.40
C ARG A 80 10.89 53.64 -11.81
N ARG A 81 12.15 53.92 -12.13
CA ARG A 81 12.80 55.23 -11.91
C ARG A 81 12.63 56.09 -13.16
#